data_AF-A0A7K0PJ03-F1
#
_entry.id   AF-A0A7K0PJ03-F1
#
_cell.length_a   1.000
_cell.length_b   1.000
_cell.length_c   1.000
_cell.angle_alpha   90.00
_cell.angle_beta   90.00
_cell.angle_gamma   90.00
#
_symmetry.space_group_name_H-M   'P 1'
#
loop_
_entity.id
_entity.type
_entity.pdbx_description
1 polymer ?
#
loop_
_entity_poly.entity_id
_entity_poly.type
_entity_poly.pdbx_seq_one_letter_code
_entity_poly.pdbx_strand_id
1 'polypeptide(L)'
;MSKSALNIETLLREAMAPVEPPERLGTRVETTLRSLSELAADELESWELAAMRDPRNWVRPAVAVAVGGVAGTGLAVVRWRQVSRSRRGRAGATLDRAAEDVAGAVRHGLRRFGGR
;
A
#
# COMPACT_ATOMS: atom_id res chain seq x y z
N MET A 1 -31.14 -7.22 32.56
CA MET A 1 -30.53 -6.22 31.66
C MET A 1 -29.50 -6.81 30.68
N SER A 2 -28.87 -7.96 30.95
CA SER A 2 -27.80 -8.54 30.09
C SER A 2 -28.26 -9.00 28.68
N LYS A 3 -29.52 -9.46 28.53
CA LYS A 3 -30.05 -10.00 27.26
C LYS A 3 -30.18 -8.96 26.12
N SER A 4 -30.40 -7.70 26.47
CA SER A 4 -30.45 -6.58 25.50
C SER A 4 -29.06 -6.14 25.06
N ALA A 5 -28.08 -6.17 25.97
CA ALA A 5 -26.69 -5.84 25.64
C ALA A 5 -26.08 -6.85 24.66
N LEU A 6 -26.34 -8.16 24.85
CA LEU A 6 -25.93 -9.20 23.92
C LEU A 6 -26.54 -9.03 22.52
N ASN A 7 -27.80 -8.59 22.41
CA ASN A 7 -28.44 -8.31 21.12
C ASN A 7 -27.79 -7.13 20.39
N ILE A 8 -27.49 -6.04 21.12
CA ILE A 8 -26.86 -4.85 20.53
C ILE A 8 -25.45 -5.18 20.01
N GLU A 9 -24.67 -5.97 20.74
CA GLU A 9 -23.35 -6.38 20.30
C GLU A 9 -23.40 -7.24 19.02
N THR A 10 -24.36 -8.16 18.93
CA THR A 10 -24.57 -8.97 17.72
C THR A 10 -24.94 -8.09 16.53
N LEU A 11 -25.89 -7.15 16.70
CA LEU A 11 -26.30 -6.24 15.65
C LEU A 11 -25.17 -5.29 15.21
N LEU A 12 -24.35 -4.81 16.13
CA LEU A 12 -23.18 -3.97 15.82
C LEU A 12 -22.10 -4.76 15.07
N ARG A 13 -21.86 -6.01 15.46
CA ARG A 13 -20.90 -6.89 14.77
C ARG A 13 -21.33 -7.22 13.35
N GLU A 14 -22.63 -7.39 13.12
CA GLU A 14 -23.21 -7.60 11.80
C GLU A 14 -23.21 -6.32 10.97
N ALA A 15 -23.55 -5.18 11.56
CA ALA A 15 -23.46 -3.87 10.91
C ALA A 15 -22.03 -3.46 10.56
N MET A 16 -21.04 -3.94 11.32
CA MET A 16 -19.62 -3.75 11.02
C MET A 16 -18.99 -4.93 10.26
N ALA A 17 -19.80 -5.88 9.78
CA ALA A 17 -19.29 -6.95 8.92
C ALA A 17 -18.67 -6.33 7.65
N PRO A 18 -17.57 -6.89 7.12
CA PRO A 18 -16.90 -6.33 5.96
C PRO A 18 -17.86 -6.21 4.77
N VAL A 19 -18.18 -4.97 4.41
CA VAL A 19 -18.95 -4.67 3.20
C VAL A 19 -18.09 -4.88 1.96
N GLU A 20 -18.66 -5.54 0.95
CA GLU A 20 -17.96 -5.72 -0.33
C GLU A 20 -17.79 -4.34 -0.99
N PRO A 21 -16.54 -3.93 -1.30
CA PRO A 21 -16.30 -2.63 -1.91
C PRO A 21 -16.89 -2.57 -3.33
N PRO A 22 -17.33 -1.38 -3.80
CA PRO A 22 -17.83 -1.22 -5.16
C PRO A 22 -16.80 -1.65 -6.21
N GLU A 23 -17.26 -2.24 -7.32
CA GLU A 23 -16.40 -2.77 -8.39
C GLU A 23 -15.38 -1.74 -8.91
N ARG A 24 -15.79 -0.47 -9.00
CA ARG A 24 -14.96 0.63 -9.51
C ARG A 24 -13.97 1.20 -8.50
N LEU A 25 -14.05 0.84 -7.22
CA LEU A 25 -13.18 1.42 -6.18
C LEU A 25 -11.71 1.06 -6.42
N GLY A 26 -11.43 -0.20 -6.78
CA GLY A 26 -10.06 -0.66 -7.06
C GLY A 26 -9.41 0.15 -8.18
N THR A 27 -10.11 0.29 -9.30
CA THR A 27 -9.66 1.08 -10.46
C THR A 27 -9.41 2.54 -10.07
N ARG A 28 -10.33 3.17 -9.33
CA ARG A 28 -10.15 4.57 -8.90
C ARG A 28 -8.92 4.75 -8.01
N VAL A 29 -8.73 3.89 -7.02
CA VAL A 29 -7.57 3.94 -6.13
C VAL A 29 -6.27 3.72 -6.90
N GLU A 30 -6.24 2.76 -7.82
CA GLU A 30 -5.08 2.53 -8.69
C GLU A 30 -4.75 3.75 -9.54
N THR A 31 -5.76 4.39 -10.17
CA THR A 31 -5.57 5.61 -10.94
C THR A 31 -5.01 6.75 -10.09
N THR A 32 -5.57 6.98 -8.90
CA THR A 32 -5.07 8.04 -8.00
C THR A 32 -3.64 7.78 -7.55
N LEU A 33 -3.32 6.56 -7.13
CA LEU A 33 -1.97 6.22 -6.66
C LEU A 33 -0.94 6.34 -7.78
N ARG A 34 -1.30 5.95 -9.00
CA ARG A 34 -0.45 6.12 -10.18
C ARG A 34 -0.17 7.59 -10.46
N SER A 35 -1.22 8.41 -10.50
CA SER A 35 -1.09 9.86 -10.70
C SER A 35 -0.22 10.52 -9.63
N LEU A 36 -0.36 10.12 -8.36
CA LEU A 36 0.49 10.62 -7.28
C LEU A 36 1.95 10.19 -7.43
N SER A 37 2.20 8.95 -7.89
CA SER A 37 3.55 8.48 -8.12
C SER A 37 4.23 9.17 -9.29
N GLU A 38 3.50 9.47 -10.36
CA GLU A 38 4.00 10.22 -11.53
C GLU A 38 4.32 11.67 -11.14
N LEU A 39 3.40 12.35 -10.45
CA LEU A 39 3.64 13.72 -9.94
C LEU A 39 4.86 13.80 -9.02
N ALA A 40 5.03 12.81 -8.14
CA ALA A 40 6.19 12.73 -7.27
C ALA A 40 7.49 12.50 -8.05
N ALA A 41 7.46 11.71 -9.12
CA ALA A 41 8.60 11.49 -9.99
C ALA A 41 8.98 12.77 -10.74
N ASP A 42 8.01 13.49 -11.29
CA ASP A 42 8.22 14.77 -12.00
C ASP A 42 8.85 15.82 -11.06
N GLU A 43 8.38 15.92 -9.81
CA GLU A 43 8.96 16.82 -8.81
C GLU A 43 10.42 16.48 -8.49
N LEU A 44 10.77 15.19 -8.41
CA LEU A 44 12.13 14.74 -8.17
C LEU A 44 13.05 14.95 -9.38
N GLU A 45 12.55 14.74 -10.59
CA GLU A 45 13.30 14.98 -11.82
C GLU A 45 13.57 16.48 -12.02
N SER A 46 12.62 17.34 -11.62
CA SER A 46 12.78 18.80 -11.63
C SER A 46 13.76 19.33 -10.57
N TRP A 47 14.19 18.48 -9.62
CA TRP A 47 15.05 18.89 -8.52
C TRP A 47 16.53 18.92 -8.95
N GLU A 48 17.10 20.11 -9.14
CA GLU A 48 18.50 20.29 -9.52
C GLU A 48 19.50 20.02 -8.38
N LEU A 49 20.68 19.48 -8.74
CA LEU A 49 21.80 19.20 -7.84
C LEU A 49 22.28 20.42 -7.02
N ALA A 50 22.11 21.64 -7.53
CA ALA A 50 22.47 22.86 -6.80
C ALA A 50 21.62 23.06 -5.52
N ALA A 51 20.38 22.57 -5.51
CA ALA A 51 19.48 22.63 -4.36
C ALA A 51 19.84 21.63 -3.25
N MET A 52 20.78 20.70 -3.48
CA MET A 52 21.32 19.83 -2.41
C MET A 52 22.14 20.62 -1.37
N ARG A 53 22.65 21.81 -1.72
CA ARG A 53 23.57 22.58 -0.87
C ARG A 53 22.88 23.31 0.28
N ASP A 54 21.58 23.58 0.18
CA ASP A 54 20.78 24.18 1.25
C ASP A 54 19.72 23.20 1.77
N PRO A 55 19.85 22.70 3.02
CA PRO A 55 18.92 21.73 3.61
C PRO A 55 17.49 22.26 3.77
N ARG A 56 17.27 23.58 3.77
CA ARG A 56 15.91 24.14 3.82
C ARG A 56 15.15 23.95 2.51
N ASN A 57 15.87 23.78 1.40
CA ASN A 57 15.27 23.53 0.10
C ASN A 57 14.89 22.05 -0.12
N TRP A 58 15.16 21.19 0.88
CA TRP A 58 14.86 19.76 0.80
C TRP A 58 13.41 19.42 1.14
N VAL A 59 12.63 20.34 1.71
CA VAL A 59 11.26 20.06 2.15
C VAL A 59 10.39 19.56 1.00
N ARG A 60 10.43 20.25 -0.15
CA ARG A 60 9.64 19.89 -1.33
C ARG A 60 10.01 18.51 -1.91
N PRO A 61 11.29 18.19 -2.18
CA PRO A 61 11.67 16.86 -2.66
C PRO A 61 11.52 15.76 -1.59
N ALA A 62 11.69 16.06 -0.31
CA ALA A 62 11.42 15.09 0.77
C ALA A 62 9.93 14.69 0.80
N VAL A 63 9.02 15.66 0.61
CA VAL A 63 7.58 15.40 0.45
C VAL A 63 7.33 14.55 -0.80
N ALA A 64 7.98 14.84 -1.93
CA ALA A 64 7.86 14.05 -3.15
C ALA A 64 8.30 12.59 -2.94
N VAL A 65 9.44 12.33 -2.28
CA VAL A 65 9.88 10.96 -1.93
C VAL A 65 8.87 10.27 -1.02
N ALA A 66 8.37 10.95 0.01
CA ALA A 66 7.40 10.38 0.94
C ALA A 66 6.08 10.02 0.22
N VAL A 67 5.54 10.94 -0.58
CA VAL A 67 4.31 10.74 -1.36
C VAL A 67 4.51 9.64 -2.39
N GLY A 68 5.59 9.67 -3.15
CA GLY A 68 5.91 8.64 -4.15
C GLY A 68 6.11 7.25 -3.54
N GLY A 69 6.79 7.16 -2.40
CA GLY A 69 6.98 5.90 -1.67
C GLY A 69 5.66 5.33 -1.13
N VAL A 70 4.82 6.16 -0.51
CA VAL A 70 3.50 5.74 -0.02
C VAL A 70 2.58 5.35 -1.19
N ALA A 71 2.57 6.14 -2.27
CA ALA A 71 1.76 5.88 -3.44
C ALA A 71 2.18 4.57 -4.15
N GLY A 72 3.49 4.37 -4.36
CA GLY A 72 4.04 3.17 -5.01
C GLY A 72 3.81 1.90 -4.20
N THR A 73 4.02 1.94 -2.88
CA THR A 73 3.73 0.79 -2.00
C THR A 73 2.23 0.49 -1.94
N GLY A 74 1.39 1.52 -1.85
CA GLY A 74 -0.07 1.39 -1.97
C GLY A 74 -0.50 0.75 -3.29
N LEU A 75 0.09 1.17 -4.41
CA LEU A 75 -0.22 0.65 -5.74
C LEU A 75 0.13 -0.84 -5.83
N ALA A 76 1.29 -1.24 -5.29
CA ALA A 76 1.72 -2.63 -5.23
C ALA A 76 0.73 -3.50 -4.42
N VAL A 77 0.26 -3.01 -3.27
CA VAL A 77 -0.73 -3.70 -2.43
C VAL A 77 -2.08 -3.85 -3.16
N VAL A 78 -2.57 -2.79 -3.80
CA VAL A 78 -3.83 -2.83 -4.57
C VAL A 78 -3.75 -3.86 -5.70
N ARG A 79 -2.64 -3.85 -6.45
CA ARG A 79 -2.41 -4.78 -7.55
C ARG A 79 -2.28 -6.23 -7.07
N TRP A 80 -1.58 -6.45 -5.96
CA TRP A 80 -1.52 -7.78 -5.34
C TRP A 80 -2.89 -8.28 -4.90
N ARG A 81 -3.70 -7.42 -4.26
CA ARG A 81 -5.06 -7.76 -3.84
C ARG A 81 -5.98 -8.06 -5.01
N GLN A 82 -5.87 -7.32 -6.12
CA GLN A 82 -6.64 -7.57 -7.34
C GLN A 82 -6.25 -8.91 -8.00
N VAL A 83 -4.94 -9.19 -8.10
CA VAL A 83 -4.43 -10.48 -8.60
C VAL A 83 -4.87 -11.64 -7.71
N SER A 84 -4.83 -11.47 -6.38
CA SER A 84 -5.33 -12.47 -5.42
C SER A 84 -6.82 -12.72 -5.60
N ARG A 85 -7.65 -11.68 -5.78
CA ARG A 85 -9.10 -11.81 -5.98
C ARG A 85 -9.44 -12.53 -7.28
N SER A 86 -8.75 -12.22 -8.38
CA SER A 86 -8.91 -12.93 -9.67
C SER A 86 -8.43 -14.39 -9.61
N ARG A 87 -7.55 -14.73 -8.66
CA ARG A 87 -6.96 -16.07 -8.47
C ARG A 87 -7.65 -16.92 -7.38
N ARG A 88 -8.56 -16.36 -6.59
CA ARG A 88 -9.37 -17.08 -5.58
C ARG A 88 -10.26 -18.17 -6.16
N GLY A 89 -10.44 -18.22 -7.49
CA GLY A 89 -11.07 -19.35 -8.16
C GLY A 89 -10.18 -20.60 -8.37
N ARG A 90 -8.85 -20.53 -8.15
CA ARG A 90 -7.94 -21.66 -8.48
C ARG A 90 -6.61 -21.77 -7.68
N ALA A 91 -6.19 -20.79 -6.88
CA ALA A 91 -4.78 -20.67 -6.47
C ALA A 91 -4.50 -20.32 -4.99
N GLY A 92 -5.14 -21.01 -4.04
CA GLY A 92 -4.83 -20.81 -2.61
C GLY A 92 -3.40 -21.22 -2.24
N ALA A 93 -2.91 -22.35 -2.78
CA ALA A 93 -1.67 -22.98 -2.30
C ALA A 93 -0.36 -22.50 -2.97
N THR A 94 -0.42 -21.74 -4.08
CA THR A 94 0.78 -21.25 -4.78
C THR A 94 1.14 -19.82 -4.40
N LEU A 95 0.17 -19.04 -3.91
CA LEU A 95 0.36 -17.67 -3.45
C LEU A 95 1.06 -17.60 -2.09
N ASP A 96 0.84 -18.56 -1.19
CA ASP A 96 1.54 -18.62 0.11
C ASP A 96 3.04 -18.79 -0.09
N ARG A 97 3.48 -19.68 -1.00
CA ARG A 97 4.92 -19.84 -1.31
C ARG A 97 5.53 -18.58 -1.91
N ALA A 98 4.82 -17.94 -2.85
CA ALA A 98 5.32 -16.71 -3.45
C ALA A 98 5.40 -15.55 -2.44
N ALA A 99 4.46 -15.49 -1.50
CA ALA A 99 4.48 -14.52 -0.41
C ALA A 99 5.62 -14.80 0.58
N GLU A 100 5.89 -16.07 0.89
CA GLU A 100 7.02 -16.49 1.72
C GLU A 100 8.37 -16.19 1.05
N ASP A 101 8.50 -16.40 -0.27
CA ASP A 101 9.71 -16.09 -1.03
C ASP A 101 10.00 -14.59 -1.06
N VAL A 102 8.97 -13.77 -1.30
CA VAL A 102 9.11 -12.31 -1.29
C VAL A 102 9.41 -11.79 0.12
N ALA A 103 8.72 -12.31 1.14
CA ALA A 103 9.01 -11.97 2.54
C ALA A 103 10.42 -12.41 2.96
N GLY A 104 10.91 -13.54 2.43
CA GLY A 104 12.26 -14.04 2.59
C GLY A 104 13.29 -13.09 1.96
N ALA A 105 13.07 -12.68 0.71
CA ALA A 105 13.93 -11.75 -0.01
C ALA A 105 14.03 -10.38 0.67
N VAL A 106 12.90 -9.83 1.14
CA VAL A 106 12.86 -8.56 1.89
C VAL A 106 13.64 -8.68 3.21
N ARG A 107 13.44 -9.77 3.96
CA ARG A 107 14.13 -10.02 5.22
C ARG A 107 15.64 -10.24 5.03
N HIS A 108 16.02 -10.84 3.92
CA HIS A 108 17.42 -11.04 3.54
C HIS A 108 18.09 -9.71 3.13
N GLY A 109 17.37 -8.86 2.39
CA GLY A 109 17.83 -7.52 2.02
C GLY A 109 18.05 -6.62 3.23
N LEU A 110 17.11 -6.59 4.18
CA LEU A 110 17.23 -5.79 5.41
C LEU A 110 18.42 -6.19 6.28
N ARG A 111 18.74 -7.49 6.36
CA ARG A 111 19.93 -7.98 7.07
C ARG A 111 21.24 -7.57 6.40
N ARG A 112 21.26 -7.40 5.08
CA ARG A 112 22.44 -6.97 4.33
C ARG A 112 22.73 -5.47 4.49
N PHE A 113 21.71 -4.66 4.78
CA PHE A 113 21.85 -3.22 4.98
C PHE A 113 21.95 -2.79 6.46
N GLY A 114 21.50 -3.60 7.42
CA GLY A 114 21.56 -3.29 8.86
C GLY A 114 22.89 -3.61 9.57
N GLY A 115 23.95 -3.92 8.82
CA GLY A 115 25.26 -4.34 9.34
C GLY A 115 26.42 -3.40 8.99
N ARG A 116 26.20 -2.08 9.03
CA ARG A 116 27.27 -1.08 9.02
C ARG A 116 27.00 -0.03 10.09
#